data_AF-A0A925TGD8-F1
#
_entry.id   AF-A0A925TGD8-F1
#
_cell.length_a   1.000
_cell.length_b   1.000
_cell.length_c   1.000
_cell.angle_alpha   90.00
_cell.angle_beta   90.00
_cell.angle_gamma   90.00
#
_symmetry.space_group_name_H-M   'P 1'
#
loop_
_entity.id
_entity.type
_entity.pdbx_description
1 polymer ?
#
loop_
_entity_poly.entity_id
_entity_poly.type
_entity_poly.pdbx_seq_one_letter_code
_entity_poly.pdbx_strand_id
1 'polypeptide(L)'
;MPQRTTPAEALIEKPKPSLEVAAKQGDRIRVKTIKHGDCVDISKDKFDEIVGEFIAKTGYDNIISMTPFSYSHIAHGGSTLLTDYALMIIYKG
;
A
#
# COMPACT_ATOMS: atom_id res chain seq x y z
N MET A 1 49.78 27.59 38.74
CA MET A 1 49.12 27.03 37.54
C MET A 1 47.61 27.14 37.74
N PRO A 2 46.84 27.58 36.73
CA PRO A 2 45.40 27.86 36.88
C PRO A 2 44.61 26.55 36.92
N GLN A 3 43.74 26.41 37.93
CA GLN A 3 42.79 25.29 38.02
C GLN A 3 41.62 25.58 37.07
N ARG A 4 41.42 24.70 36.09
CA ARG A 4 40.32 24.76 35.12
C ARG A 4 39.01 24.34 35.80
N THR A 5 38.12 25.30 35.99
CA THR A 5 36.68 25.10 36.23
C THR A 5 35.97 24.87 34.90
N THR A 6 35.41 23.67 34.68
CA THR A 6 34.30 23.47 33.74
C THR A 6 33.49 22.23 34.17
N PRO A 7 32.15 22.28 34.24
CA PRO A 7 31.32 21.16 34.65
C PRO A 7 31.08 20.16 33.50
N ALA A 8 30.75 18.93 33.90
CA ALA A 8 30.48 17.76 33.06
C ALA A 8 29.64 18.04 31.80
N GLU A 9 30.25 17.84 30.63
CA GLU A 9 29.50 17.56 29.41
C GLU A 9 28.99 16.12 29.48
N ALA A 10 27.78 15.97 29.99
CA ALA A 10 26.97 14.79 29.80
C ALA A 10 26.66 14.65 28.31
N LEU A 11 27.53 13.94 27.57
CA LEU A 11 27.27 13.38 26.25
C LEU A 11 26.19 12.30 26.40
N ILE A 12 24.94 12.74 26.61
CA ILE A 12 23.76 11.90 26.45
C ILE A 12 23.50 11.84 24.95
N GLU A 13 24.27 10.99 24.28
CA GLU A 13 23.96 10.55 22.93
C GLU A 13 22.60 9.84 23.01
N LYS A 14 21.53 10.54 22.62
CA LYS A 14 20.19 9.96 22.57
C LYS A 14 20.29 8.67 21.75
N PRO A 15 19.91 7.50 22.31
CA PRO A 15 19.97 6.25 21.58
C PRO A 15 19.15 6.40 20.30
N LYS A 16 19.79 6.16 19.15
CA LYS A 16 19.08 6.08 17.87
C LYS A 16 17.93 5.08 18.06
N PRO A 17 16.69 5.44 17.71
CA PRO A 17 15.57 4.51 17.85
C PRO A 17 15.91 3.21 17.12
N SER A 18 15.64 2.08 17.76
CA SER A 18 15.94 0.77 17.18
C SER A 18 15.24 0.64 15.83
N LEU A 19 15.84 -0.11 14.91
CA LEU A 19 15.29 -0.37 13.58
C LEU A 19 13.86 -0.92 13.64
N GLU A 20 13.50 -1.60 14.74
CA GLU A 20 12.15 -2.10 15.01
C GLU A 20 11.12 -1.00 15.27
N VAL A 21 11.52 0.14 15.84
CA VAL A 21 10.65 1.32 16.06
C VAL A 21 10.51 2.11 14.76
N ALA A 22 11.58 2.19 13.95
CA ALA A 22 11.52 2.79 12.61
C ALA A 22 10.63 1.97 11.64
N ALA A 23 10.64 0.63 11.75
CA ALA A 23 9.76 -0.23 10.96
C ALA A 23 8.28 -0.16 11.37
N LYS A 24 7.96 0.27 12.59
CA LYS A 24 6.58 0.54 13.03
C LYS A 24 6.07 1.93 12.63
N GLN A 25 6.96 2.85 12.26
CA GLN A 25 6.63 4.20 11.80
C GLN A 25 6.85 4.41 10.29
N GLY A 26 7.49 3.48 9.60
CA GLY A 26 7.68 3.52 8.15
C GLY A 26 6.41 3.11 7.43
N ASP A 27 5.94 3.95 6.51
CA ASP A 27 4.83 3.70 5.59
C ASP A 27 4.79 2.23 5.14
N ARG A 28 3.88 1.42 5.70
CA ARG A 28 3.84 0.00 5.38
C ARG A 28 3.28 -0.14 3.97
N ILE A 29 4.05 -0.81 3.11
CA ILE A 29 3.61 -1.09 1.75
C ILE A 29 2.50 -2.14 1.78
N ARG A 30 1.40 -1.84 1.08
CA ARG A 30 0.23 -2.70 0.91
C ARG A 30 -0.06 -2.88 -0.58
N VAL A 31 -0.73 -3.99 -0.89
CA VAL A 31 -1.14 -4.34 -2.25
C VAL A 31 -2.62 -4.68 -2.24
N LYS A 32 -3.38 -4.08 -3.16
CA LYS A 32 -4.79 -4.38 -3.40
C LYS A 32 -4.94 -4.78 -4.87
N THR A 33 -5.56 -5.93 -5.11
CA THR A 33 -6.00 -6.32 -6.45
C THR A 33 -7.51 -6.14 -6.52
N ILE A 34 -7.99 -5.48 -7.56
CA ILE A 34 -9.41 -5.32 -7.88
C ILE A 34 -9.62 -6.01 -9.22
N LYS A 35 -10.44 -7.06 -9.24
CA LYS A 35 -10.79 -7.79 -10.47
C LYS A 35 -12.09 -7.24 -11.03
N HIS A 36 -12.18 -7.12 -12.35
CA HIS A 36 -13.40 -6.67 -13.01
C HIS A 36 -14.59 -7.56 -12.66
N GLY A 37 -14.44 -8.88 -12.72
CA GLY A 37 -15.51 -9.81 -12.33
C GLY A 37 -16.07 -9.64 -10.91
N ASP A 38 -15.29 -9.13 -9.95
CA ASP A 38 -15.76 -8.86 -8.57
C ASP A 38 -16.59 -7.55 -8.48
N CYS A 39 -16.56 -6.73 -9.53
CA CYS A 39 -17.21 -5.42 -9.61
C CYS A 39 -18.49 -5.41 -10.44
N VAL A 40 -18.85 -6.55 -11.07
CA VAL A 40 -20.05 -6.69 -11.88
C VAL A 40 -21.22 -7.11 -11.00
N ASP A 41 -22.19 -6.21 -10.82
CA ASP A 41 -23.37 -6.41 -9.96
C ASP A 41 -24.66 -6.23 -10.76
N ILE A 42 -25.49 -7.27 -10.85
CA ILE A 42 -26.81 -7.27 -11.53
C ILE A 42 -26.76 -6.48 -12.86
N SER A 43 -25.81 -6.82 -13.74
CA SER A 43 -25.54 -6.20 -15.06
C SER A 43 -25.00 -4.76 -15.07
N LYS A 44 -24.66 -4.17 -13.92
CA LYS A 44 -23.94 -2.90 -13.86
C LYS A 44 -22.48 -3.14 -13.56
N ASP A 45 -21.63 -2.61 -14.43
CA ASP A 45 -20.20 -2.52 -14.20
C ASP A 45 -19.91 -1.35 -13.27
N LYS A 46 -19.37 -1.63 -12.08
CA LYS A 46 -18.96 -0.63 -11.08
C LYS A 46 -17.44 -0.58 -10.91
N PHE A 47 -16.68 -1.14 -11.84
CA PHE A 47 -15.23 -1.26 -11.69
C PHE A 47 -14.56 0.11 -11.47
N ASP A 48 -14.86 1.09 -12.32
CA ASP A 48 -14.28 2.44 -12.22
C ASP A 48 -14.71 3.16 -10.94
N GLU A 49 -15.96 2.96 -10.50
CA GLU A 49 -16.49 3.49 -9.25
C GLU A 49 -15.70 2.94 -8.04
N ILE A 50 -15.54 1.62 -7.96
CA ILE A 50 -14.82 0.95 -6.87
C ILE A 50 -13.34 1.34 -6.85
N VAL A 51 -12.71 1.45 -8.03
CA VAL A 51 -11.32 1.94 -8.15
C VAL A 51 -11.22 3.39 -7.68
N GLY A 52 -12.15 4.24 -8.10
CA GLY A 52 -12.21 5.65 -7.68
C GLY A 52 -12.39 5.81 -6.18
N GLU A 53 -13.32 5.07 -5.57
CA GLU A 53 -13.54 5.06 -4.12
C GLU A 53 -12.30 4.60 -3.36
N PHE A 54 -11.60 3.57 -3.88
CA PHE A 54 -10.36 3.09 -3.28
C PHE A 54 -9.27 4.17 -3.28
N ILE A 55 -9.08 4.86 -4.41
CA ILE A 55 -8.09 5.94 -4.55
C ILE A 55 -8.45 7.10 -3.63
N ALA A 56 -9.72 7.52 -3.61
CA ALA A 56 -10.20 8.60 -2.75
C ALA A 56 -9.98 8.28 -1.25
N LYS A 57 -10.27 7.05 -0.83
CA LYS A 57 -10.07 6.60 0.56
C LYS A 57 -8.60 6.48 0.93
N THR A 58 -7.76 6.03 0.01
CA THR A 58 -6.32 5.84 0.24
C THR A 58 -5.57 7.16 0.22
N GLY A 59 -6.03 8.13 -0.57
CA GLY A 59 -5.33 9.37 -0.86
C GLY A 59 -4.33 9.16 -2.00
N TYR A 60 -4.36 10.07 -2.97
CA TYR A 60 -3.53 9.99 -4.18
C TYR A 60 -2.03 9.89 -3.85
N ASP A 61 -1.56 10.66 -2.88
CA ASP A 61 -0.15 10.71 -2.46
C ASP A 61 0.36 9.39 -1.84
N ASN A 62 -0.56 8.52 -1.41
CA ASN A 62 -0.23 7.21 -0.86
C ASN A 62 -0.15 6.13 -1.94
N ILE A 63 -0.59 6.41 -3.17
CA ILE A 63 -0.50 5.45 -4.28
C ILE A 63 0.93 5.43 -4.83
N ILE A 64 1.54 4.25 -4.83
CA ILE A 64 2.89 4.03 -5.34
C ILE A 64 2.82 3.62 -6.81
N SER A 65 1.89 2.72 -7.16
CA SER A 65 1.71 2.27 -8.54
C SER A 65 0.33 1.67 -8.77
N MET A 66 -0.17 1.82 -9.99
CA MET A 66 -1.38 1.18 -10.49
C MET A 66 -1.04 0.47 -11.80
N THR A 67 -1.20 -0.86 -11.84
CA THR A 67 -0.83 -1.68 -13.01
C THR A 67 -2.04 -2.49 -13.46
N PRO A 68 -2.62 -2.21 -14.64
CA PRO A 68 -3.66 -3.04 -15.22
C PRO A 68 -3.04 -4.32 -15.77
N PHE A 69 -3.76 -5.43 -15.67
CA PHE A 69 -3.35 -6.70 -16.27
C PHE A 69 -4.57 -7.52 -16.70
N SER A 70 -4.40 -8.30 -17.75
CA SER A 70 -5.38 -9.30 -18.17
C SER A 70 -5.06 -10.64 -17.53
N TYR A 71 -6.10 -11.39 -17.17
CA TYR A 71 -5.97 -12.73 -16.61
C TYR A 71 -7.07 -13.63 -17.17
N SER A 72 -6.81 -14.93 -17.22
CA SER A 72 -7.81 -15.91 -17.62
C SER A 72 -8.22 -16.77 -16.44
N HIS A 73 -9.51 -17.10 -16.35
CA HIS A 73 -10.05 -17.98 -15.33
C HIS A 73 -11.12 -18.91 -15.91
N ILE A 74 -11.33 -20.06 -15.27
CA ILE A 74 -12.36 -21.01 -15.69
C ILE A 74 -13.71 -20.48 -15.21
N ALA A 75 -14.66 -20.38 -16.13
CA ALA A 75 -16.03 -19.96 -15.82
C ALA A 75 -16.69 -20.90 -14.80
N HIS A 76 -17.64 -20.37 -14.04
CA HIS A 76 -18.50 -21.20 -13.19
C HIS A 76 -19.32 -22.16 -14.09
N GLY A 77 -18.90 -23.42 -14.18
CA GLY A 77 -19.43 -24.39 -15.17
C GLY A 77 -18.36 -25.20 -15.93
N GLY A 78 -17.08 -24.87 -15.77
CA GLY A 78 -15.97 -25.82 -15.93
C GLY A 78 -15.45 -26.11 -17.34
N SER A 79 -15.96 -25.47 -18.40
CA SER A 79 -15.54 -25.76 -19.78
C SER A 79 -15.04 -24.55 -20.57
N THR A 80 -15.31 -23.33 -20.12
CA THR A 80 -14.95 -22.11 -20.84
C THR A 80 -13.87 -21.34 -20.08
N LEU A 81 -12.75 -21.09 -20.75
CA LEU A 81 -11.73 -20.16 -20.28
C LEU A 81 -12.19 -18.73 -20.62
N LEU A 82 -12.48 -17.93 -19.61
CA LEU A 82 -12.84 -16.52 -19.76
C LEU A 82 -11.61 -15.67 -19.53
N THR A 83 -11.39 -14.70 -20.42
CA THR A 83 -10.37 -13.66 -20.25
C THR A 83 -11.03 -12.43 -19.68
N ASP A 84 -10.42 -11.89 -18.64
CA ASP A 84 -10.90 -10.75 -17.89
C ASP A 84 -9.71 -9.81 -17.56
N TYR A 85 -9.99 -8.66 -16.94
CA TYR A 85 -8.97 -7.69 -16.53
C TYR A 85 -9.08 -7.32 -15.06
N ALA A 86 -7.97 -6.83 -14.53
CA ALA A 86 -7.86 -6.43 -13.13
C ALA A 86 -6.85 -5.30 -13.00
N LEU A 87 -6.89 -4.63 -11.86
CA LEU A 87 -5.97 -3.58 -11.48
C LEU A 87 -5.27 -3.94 -10.18
N MET A 88 -3.94 -3.96 -10.22
CA MET A 88 -3.10 -4.09 -9.02
C MET A 88 -2.66 -2.71 -8.57
N ILE A 89 -2.95 -2.36 -7.32
CA ILE A 89 -2.60 -1.10 -6.70
C ILE A 89 -1.64 -1.36 -5.55
N ILE A 90 -0.46 -0.75 -5.62
CA ILE A 90 0.54 -0.73 -4.54
C ILE A 90 0.45 0.64 -3.88
N TYR A 91 0.34 0.65 -2.55
CA TYR A 91 0.09 1.88 -1.80
C TYR A 91 0.70 1.82 -0.40
N LYS A 92 0.86 2.99 0.22
CA LYS A 92 1.30 3.17 1.61
C LYS A 92 0.09 3.11 2.55
N GLY A 93 0.21 2.43 3.69
CA GLY A 93 -0.81 2.47 4.75
C GLY A 93 -0.45 1.70 6.00
#